data_AF-A0A536XZL9-F1
#
_entry.id   AF-A0A536XZL9-F1
#
_cell.length_a   1.000
_cell.length_b   1.000
_cell.length_c   1.000
_cell.angle_alpha   90.00
_cell.angle_beta   90.00
_cell.angle_gamma   90.00
#
_symmetry.space_group_name_H-M   'P 1'
#
loop_
_entity.id
_entity.type
_entity.pdbx_description
1 polymer ?
#
loop_
_entity_poly.entity_id
_entity_poly.type
_entity_poly.pdbx_seq_one_letter_code
_entity_poly.pdbx_strand_id
1 'polypeptide(L)'
;MHISAQQLAELLLGVARAQAAMVHGLENELAGVRSGRIIPALQNVAHMHDHPQPTLTDLPVRVLLATLARQVPDLAGLVRDIERLIGAGGAASAAAPEPSGPALDFSKT
;
A
#
# COMPACT_ATOMS: atom_id res chain seq x y z
N MET A 1 -10.54 1.50 -24.91
CA MET A 1 -11.29 1.65 -23.65
C MET A 1 -10.37 2.34 -22.66
N HIS A 2 -10.74 3.49 -22.10
CA HIS A 2 -9.96 4.21 -21.10
C HIS A 2 -10.67 4.12 -19.74
N ILE A 3 -9.95 3.75 -18.69
CA ILE A 3 -10.44 3.75 -17.31
C ILE A 3 -10.07 5.10 -16.66
N SER A 4 -11.04 5.79 -16.05
CA SER A 4 -10.76 7.02 -15.30
C SER A 4 -10.18 6.72 -13.91
N ALA A 5 -9.55 7.70 -13.26
CA ALA A 5 -9.08 7.56 -11.89
C ALA A 5 -10.22 7.20 -10.91
N GLN A 6 -11.39 7.79 -11.11
CA GLN A 6 -12.62 7.45 -10.38
C GLN A 6 -12.98 5.97 -10.56
N GLN A 7 -13.05 5.49 -11.80
CA GLN A 7 -13.41 4.09 -12.08
C GLN A 7 -12.36 3.11 -11.54
N LEU A 8 -11.07 3.48 -11.60
CA LEU A 8 -10.02 2.67 -11.01
C LEU A 8 -10.10 2.64 -9.48
N ALA A 9 -10.41 3.76 -8.84
CA ALA A 9 -10.61 3.84 -7.40
C ALA A 9 -11.79 2.96 -6.94
N GLU A 10 -12.92 3.05 -7.64
CA GLU A 10 -14.09 2.22 -7.38
C GLU A 10 -13.80 0.72 -7.56
N LEU A 11 -13.05 0.38 -8.62
CA LEU A 11 -12.62 -0.99 -8.88
C LEU A 11 -11.71 -1.51 -7.76
N LEU A 12 -10.69 -0.74 -7.36
CA LEU A 12 -9.78 -1.12 -6.28
C LEU A 12 -10.52 -1.30 -4.95
N LEU A 13 -11.48 -0.43 -4.65
CA LEU A 13 -12.31 -0.55 -3.46
C LEU A 13 -13.22 -1.81 -3.53
N GLY A 14 -13.78 -2.11 -4.71
CA GLY A 14 -14.55 -3.33 -4.93
C GLY A 14 -13.71 -4.59 -4.73
N VAL A 15 -12.49 -4.63 -5.26
CA VAL A 15 -11.54 -5.73 -5.08
C VAL A 15 -11.18 -5.90 -3.60
N ALA A 16 -10.87 -4.81 -2.90
CA ALA A 16 -10.55 -4.84 -1.48
C ALA A 16 -11.71 -5.37 -0.62
N ARG A 17 -12.96 -4.99 -0.95
CA ARG A 17 -14.16 -5.53 -0.27
C ARG A 17 -14.33 -7.03 -0.51
N ALA A 18 -14.14 -7.50 -1.74
CA ALA A 18 -14.20 -8.92 -2.06
C ALA A 18 -13.13 -9.72 -1.31
N GLN A 19 -11.90 -9.22 -1.28
CA GLN A 19 -10.80 -9.82 -0.53
C GLN A 19 -11.06 -9.81 0.99
N ALA A 20 -11.61 -8.71 1.52
CA ALA A 20 -12.00 -8.65 2.92
C ALA A 20 -13.05 -9.71 3.27
N ALA A 21 -14.03 -9.95 2.39
CA ALA A 21 -15.01 -11.03 2.57
C ALA A 21 -14.35 -12.42 2.60
N MET A 22 -13.36 -12.67 1.76
CA MET A 22 -12.57 -13.92 1.81
C MET A 22 -11.83 -14.07 3.14
N VAL A 23 -11.17 -13.01 3.61
CA VAL A 23 -10.48 -13.00 4.91
C VAL A 23 -11.45 -13.25 6.06
N HIS A 24 -12.66 -12.68 5.99
CA HIS A 24 -13.71 -12.94 6.96
C HIS A 24 -14.18 -14.41 6.94
N GLY A 25 -14.35 -15.00 5.75
CA GLY A 25 -14.66 -16.43 5.63
C GLY A 25 -13.58 -17.32 6.23
N LEU A 26 -12.30 -17.00 5.99
CA LEU A 26 -11.17 -17.73 6.57
C LEU A 26 -11.13 -17.61 8.10
N GLU A 27 -11.42 -16.43 8.65
CA GLU A 27 -11.45 -16.23 10.10
C GLU A 27 -12.56 -17.06 10.77
N ASN A 28 -13.69 -17.25 10.10
CA ASN A 28 -14.79 -18.08 10.60
C ASN A 28 -14.40 -19.56 10.70
N GLU A 29 -13.57 -20.07 9.78
CA GLU A 29 -13.08 -21.45 9.78
C GLU A 29 -11.83 -21.65 10.64
N LEU A 30 -10.96 -20.64 10.71
CA LEU A 30 -9.66 -20.67 11.36
C LEU A 30 -9.49 -19.46 12.27
N ALA A 31 -9.99 -19.58 13.50
CA ALA A 31 -9.92 -18.51 14.49
C ALA A 31 -8.48 -17.97 14.67
N GLY A 32 -8.32 -16.65 14.59
CA GLY A 32 -7.05 -15.94 14.73
C GLY A 32 -6.19 -15.91 13.48
N VAL A 33 -6.58 -16.53 12.35
CA VAL A 33 -5.79 -16.52 11.11
C VAL A 33 -5.62 -15.10 10.57
N ARG A 34 -6.64 -14.25 10.73
CA ARG A 34 -6.62 -12.86 10.28
C ARG A 34 -5.50 -12.07 10.96
N SER A 35 -5.46 -12.06 12.29
CA SER A 35 -4.47 -11.28 13.05
C SER A 35 -3.11 -11.98 13.10
N GLY A 36 -3.08 -13.31 13.16
CA GLY A 36 -1.85 -14.08 13.33
C GLY A 36 -1.06 -14.34 12.05
N ARG A 37 -1.68 -14.27 10.87
CA ARG A 37 -1.01 -14.59 9.59
C ARG A 37 -1.29 -13.57 8.49
N ILE A 38 -2.56 -13.25 8.26
CA ILE A 38 -2.95 -12.44 7.10
C ILE A 38 -2.51 -10.98 7.25
N ILE A 39 -2.84 -10.33 8.35
CA ILE A 39 -2.48 -8.92 8.58
C ILE A 39 -0.95 -8.70 8.50
N PRO A 40 -0.10 -9.50 9.18
CA PRO A 40 1.35 -9.37 9.05
C PRO A 40 1.85 -9.55 7.61
N ALA A 41 1.31 -10.53 6.87
CA ALA A 41 1.69 -10.76 5.48
C ALA A 41 1.33 -9.56 4.59
N LEU A 42 0.14 -8.97 4.78
CA LEU A 42 -0.29 -7.78 4.06
C LEU A 42 0.54 -6.54 4.44
N GLN A 43 0.91 -6.38 5.71
CA GLN A 43 1.78 -5.28 6.16
C GLN A 43 3.17 -5.36 5.52
N ASN A 44 3.74 -6.56 5.39
CA ASN A 44 5.05 -6.76 4.77
C ASN A 44 5.08 -6.30 3.30
N VAL A 45 4.02 -6.56 2.54
CA VAL A 45 3.95 -6.16 1.12
C VAL A 45 3.40 -4.75 0.92
N ALA A 46 2.87 -4.11 1.97
CA ALA A 46 2.38 -2.73 1.90
C ALA A 46 3.51 -1.70 1.92
N HIS A 47 4.74 -2.09 2.30
CA HIS A 47 5.91 -1.21 2.35
C HIS A 47 5.66 0.11 3.09
N MET A 48 4.82 0.09 4.14
CA MET A 48 4.42 1.31 4.86
C MET A 48 5.59 2.00 5.58
N HIS A 49 6.64 1.23 5.91
CA HIS A 49 7.86 1.75 6.51
C HIS A 49 8.75 2.44 5.46
N ASP A 50 8.94 1.79 4.31
CA ASP A 50 9.84 2.27 3.26
C ASP A 50 9.21 3.40 2.42
N HIS A 51 7.90 3.34 2.21
CA HIS A 51 7.14 4.32 1.41
C HIS A 51 6.05 4.99 2.28
N PRO A 52 6.32 6.16 2.88
CA PRO A 52 5.31 6.88 3.65
C PRO A 52 4.09 7.26 2.81
N GLN A 53 4.30 7.59 1.53
CA GLN A 53 3.23 7.78 0.54
C GLN A 53 3.03 6.49 -0.26
N PRO A 54 1.78 6.14 -0.62
CA PRO A 54 1.54 4.95 -1.41
C PRO A 54 2.13 5.10 -2.81
N THR A 55 2.74 4.03 -3.29
CA THR A 55 3.16 3.82 -4.69
C THR A 55 2.07 3.07 -5.44
N LEU A 56 2.13 3.06 -6.77
CA LEU A 56 1.11 2.37 -7.57
C LEU A 56 1.08 0.86 -7.30
N THR A 57 2.22 0.26 -6.93
CA THR A 57 2.36 -1.17 -6.65
C THR A 57 1.86 -1.55 -5.25
N ASP A 58 2.02 -0.69 -4.26
CA ASP A 58 1.56 -0.96 -2.88
C ASP A 58 0.14 -0.44 -2.58
N LEU A 59 -0.41 0.43 -3.44
CA LEU A 59 -1.74 1.00 -3.26
C LEU A 59 -2.84 -0.07 -3.05
N PRO A 60 -2.93 -1.16 -3.84
CA PRO A 60 -3.99 -2.14 -3.67
C PRO A 60 -4.00 -2.79 -2.27
N VAL A 61 -2.83 -3.15 -1.73
CA VAL A 61 -2.74 -3.78 -0.41
C VAL A 61 -3.01 -2.79 0.73
N ARG A 62 -2.64 -1.52 0.56
CA ARG A 62 -2.99 -0.46 1.53
C ARG A 62 -4.49 -0.22 1.60
N VAL A 63 -5.19 -0.23 0.46
CA VAL A 63 -6.66 -0.15 0.41
C VAL A 63 -7.29 -1.37 1.10
N LEU A 64 -6.74 -2.57 0.90
CA LEU A 64 -7.20 -3.77 1.61
C LEU A 64 -7.00 -3.67 3.13
N LEU A 65 -5.82 -3.22 3.59
CA LEU A 65 -5.54 -3.03 5.01
C LEU A 65 -6.50 -2.01 5.67
N ALA A 66 -6.77 -0.89 5.00
CA ALA A 66 -7.75 0.09 5.49
C ALA A 66 -9.18 -0.51 5.55
N THR A 67 -9.56 -1.28 4.54
CA THR A 67 -10.85 -1.99 4.50
C THR A 67 -10.98 -2.98 5.65
N LEU A 68 -9.93 -3.78 5.90
CA LEU A 68 -9.90 -4.72 7.03
C LEU A 68 -9.94 -3.99 8.36
N ALA A 69 -9.27 -2.85 8.52
CA ALA A 69 -9.34 -2.01 9.71
C ALA A 69 -10.75 -1.41 9.96
N ARG A 70 -11.72 -1.69 9.09
CA ARG A 70 -13.09 -1.13 9.12
C ARG A 70 -13.09 0.40 9.13
N GLN A 71 -12.08 1.00 8.48
CA GLN A 71 -12.10 2.43 8.23
C GLN A 71 -13.17 2.75 7.19
N VAL A 72 -13.83 3.90 7.34
CA VAL A 72 -14.74 4.40 6.30
C VAL A 72 -13.92 4.60 5.03
N PRO A 73 -14.30 3.99 3.89
CA PRO A 73 -13.53 4.15 2.66
C PRO A 73 -13.48 5.62 2.22
N ASP A 74 -12.28 6.22 2.20
CA ASP A 74 -12.05 7.54 1.61
C ASP A 74 -11.81 7.40 0.10
N LEU A 75 -12.92 7.28 -0.65
CA LEU A 75 -12.86 7.19 -2.11
C LEU A 75 -12.23 8.44 -2.72
N ALA A 76 -12.50 9.63 -2.18
CA ALA A 76 -11.96 10.88 -2.69
C ALA A 76 -10.44 10.96 -2.50
N GLY A 77 -9.94 10.48 -1.36
CA GLY A 77 -8.50 10.32 -1.12
C GLY A 77 -7.86 9.35 -2.09
N LEU A 78 -8.48 8.19 -2.31
CA LEU A 78 -7.97 7.20 -3.24
C LEU A 78 -7.90 7.73 -4.68
N VAL A 79 -8.89 8.50 -5.12
CA VAL A 79 -8.88 9.16 -6.44
C VAL A 79 -7.71 10.13 -6.57
N ARG A 80 -7.50 10.99 -5.55
CA ARG A 80 -6.36 11.93 -5.54
C ARG A 80 -5.02 11.19 -5.60
N ASP A 81 -4.89 10.08 -4.86
CA ASP A 81 -3.69 9.25 -4.90
C ASP A 81 -3.46 8.62 -6.28
N ILE A 82 -4.51 8.13 -6.93
CA ILE A 82 -4.43 7.56 -8.27
C ILE A 82 -4.07 8.63 -9.30
N GLU A 83 -4.69 9.81 -9.25
CA GLU A 83 -4.35 10.93 -10.13
C GLU A 83 -2.90 11.37 -9.94
N ARG A 84 -2.43 11.46 -8.69
CA ARG A 84 -1.03 11.74 -8.37
C ARG A 84 -0.11 10.66 -8.96
N LEU A 85 -0.42 9.39 -8.75
CA LEU A 85 0.46 8.27 -9.14
C LEU A 85 0.51 8.04 -10.65
N ILE A 86 -0.61 8.19 -11.35
CA ILE A 86 -0.70 8.02 -12.80
C ILE A 86 -0.25 9.30 -13.51
N GLY A 87 -0.54 10.48 -12.96
CA GLY A 87 -0.11 11.77 -13.50
C GLY A 87 1.40 12.03 -13.32
N ALA A 88 2.02 11.47 -12.28
CA ALA A 88 3.46 11.60 -12.02
C ALA A 88 4.33 10.51 -12.67
N GLY A 89 3.82 9.80 -13.69
CA GLY A 89 4.41 8.61 -14.34
C GLY A 89 5.80 8.73 -14.99
N GLY A 90 6.68 9.61 -14.52
CA GLY A 90 8.08 9.68 -14.93
C GLY A 90 9.08 10.21 -13.89
N ALA A 91 8.68 10.67 -12.70
CA ALA A 91 9.61 11.41 -11.81
C ALA A 91 10.04 10.70 -10.51
N ALA A 92 9.43 9.58 -10.12
CA ALA A 92 9.65 8.99 -8.79
C ALA A 92 10.65 7.83 -8.74
N SER A 93 11.65 7.81 -9.62
CA SER A 93 12.83 6.92 -9.52
C SER A 93 14.15 7.70 -9.40
N ALA A 94 14.10 8.93 -8.90
CA ALA A 94 15.30 9.72 -8.61
C ALA A 94 15.22 10.31 -7.20
N ALA A 95 15.61 9.50 -6.21
CA ALA A 95 16.31 9.93 -5.00
C ALA A 95 16.38 8.75 -4.03
N ALA A 96 17.25 7.77 -4.32
CA ALA A 96 17.95 7.14 -3.21
C ALA A 96 18.82 8.27 -2.59
N PRO A 97 18.71 8.56 -1.29
CA PRO A 97 19.65 9.49 -0.68
C PRO A 97 21.03 8.83 -0.71
N GLU A 98 21.95 9.36 -1.51
CA GLU A 98 23.36 9.04 -1.35
C GLU A 98 23.77 9.40 0.09
N PRO A 99 24.44 8.49 0.82
CA PRO A 99 24.99 8.83 2.12
C PRO A 99 26.15 9.81 1.90
N SER A 100 25.85 11.11 1.93
CA SER A 100 26.84 12.17 2.02
C SER A 100 27.36 12.23 3.47
N GLY A 101 28.29 11.33 3.78
CA GLY A 101 29.10 11.37 5.01
C GLY A 101 30.56 11.15 4.66
N PRO A 102 31.52 11.92 5.20
CA PRO A 102 32.93 11.67 4.97
C PRO A 102 33.30 10.30 5.55
N ALA A 103 33.92 9.44 4.73
CA ALA A 103 34.48 8.17 5.17
C ALA A 103 35.52 8.45 6.27
N LEU A 104 35.18 8.12 7.52
CA LEU A 104 36.11 8.19 8.63
C LEU A 104 37.14 7.07 8.45
N ASP A 105 38.36 7.46 8.07
CA ASP A 105 39.51 6.56 7.96
C ASP A 105 40.02 6.22 9.38
N PHE A 106 39.74 4.98 9.82
CA PHE A 106 40.19 4.45 11.10
C PHE A 106 41.62 3.87 11.05
N SER A 107 42.40 4.13 9.99
CA SER A 107 43.78 3.60 9.86
C SER A 107 44.83 4.33 10.72
N LYS A 108 44.43 5.14 11.69
CA LYS A 108 45.34 5.79 12.66
C LYS A 108 44.77 5.75 14.07
N THR A 109 44.79 4.57 14.69
CA THR A 109 44.85 4.40 16.15
C THR A 109 45.66 3.16 16.47
#